data_AF-A0A081CFQ8-F1
#
_entry.id   AF-A0A081CFQ8-F1
#
_cell.length_a   1.000
_cell.length_b   1.000
_cell.length_c   1.000
_cell.angle_alpha   90.00
_cell.angle_beta   90.00
_cell.angle_gamma   90.00
#
_symmetry.space_group_name_H-M   'P 1'
#
loop_
_entity.id
_entity.type
_entity.pdbx_description
1 polymer ?
#
loop_
_entity_poly.entity_id
_entity_poly.type
_entity_poly.pdbx_seq_one_letter_code
_entity_poly.pdbx_strand_id
1 'polypeptide(L)'
;MIFNKATTVAVFGLLALVGAKADGSSAEQREFNRPDTPIPGVTINNDEVGRYCILGQKDSPKGYACFSLLGNIRARMFEHENLNGFMTLAGEAFVLIDNGATQSFATDVDKVTVTPSKQAHCLRLNVERQKGPGYKGVSIASTSCPDSPAFHLADKWTNP
;
A
#
# COMPACT_ATOMS: atom_id res chain seq x y z
N MET A 1 -64.86 -37.90 17.42
CA MET A 1 -63.85 -38.79 18.04
C MET A 1 -62.47 -38.23 17.74
N ILE A 2 -61.68 -38.05 18.79
CA ILE A 2 -60.28 -37.63 18.76
C ILE A 2 -59.42 -38.90 18.62
N PHE A 3 -58.38 -38.88 17.77
CA PHE A 3 -57.13 -39.59 18.03
C PHE A 3 -55.95 -38.79 17.46
N ASN A 4 -55.14 -38.26 18.37
CA ASN A 4 -53.81 -37.70 18.12
C ASN A 4 -52.84 -38.81 17.67
N LYS A 5 -52.01 -38.53 16.65
CA LYS A 5 -50.63 -39.05 16.57
C LYS A 5 -49.71 -38.00 15.94
N ALA A 6 -48.93 -37.36 16.81
CA ALA A 6 -47.70 -36.66 16.45
C ALA A 6 -46.59 -37.68 16.16
N THR A 7 -45.71 -37.39 15.20
CA THR A 7 -44.31 -37.89 14.96
C THR A 7 -43.98 -37.62 13.48
N THR A 8 -42.83 -37.17 13.00
CA THR A 8 -41.60 -36.55 13.51
C THR A 8 -40.97 -35.87 12.29
N VAL A 9 -40.31 -34.74 12.50
CA VAL A 9 -39.55 -33.97 11.51
C VAL A 9 -38.38 -34.77 10.92
N ALA A 10 -38.19 -34.69 9.60
CA ALA A 10 -36.89 -34.93 8.98
C ALA A 10 -36.65 -33.86 7.90
N VAL A 11 -36.18 -32.69 8.33
CA VAL A 11 -35.53 -31.72 7.45
C VAL A 11 -34.21 -32.35 7.03
N PHE A 12 -34.11 -32.76 5.77
CA PHE A 12 -32.82 -33.08 5.16
C PHE A 12 -32.08 -31.75 4.98
N GLY A 13 -31.32 -31.37 6.01
CA GLY A 13 -30.32 -30.34 5.93
C GLY A 13 -29.28 -30.78 4.90
N LEU A 14 -29.27 -30.12 3.75
CA LEU A 14 -28.14 -30.22 2.84
C LEU A 14 -26.89 -29.77 3.61
N LEU A 15 -25.94 -30.69 3.71
CA LEU A 15 -24.66 -30.47 4.33
C LEU A 15 -24.06 -29.15 3.83
N ALA A 16 -23.83 -28.24 4.77
CA ALA A 16 -22.90 -27.15 4.58
C ALA A 16 -21.58 -27.76 4.09
N LEU A 17 -21.20 -27.43 2.85
CA LEU A 17 -19.81 -27.57 2.46
C LEU A 17 -19.03 -26.59 3.34
N VAL A 18 -18.51 -27.12 4.43
CA VAL A 18 -17.35 -26.59 5.13
C VAL A 18 -16.17 -26.81 4.18
N GLY A 19 -16.10 -25.96 3.15
CA GLY A 19 -14.90 -25.72 2.38
C GLY A 19 -14.03 -24.81 3.21
N ALA A 20 -12.78 -25.23 3.39
CA ALA A 20 -11.76 -24.60 4.21
C ALA A 20 -11.74 -23.08 4.14
N LYS A 21 -11.39 -22.47 5.27
CA LYS A 21 -10.90 -21.10 5.38
C LYS A 21 -9.78 -20.93 4.33
N ALA A 22 -10.10 -20.35 3.19
CA ALA A 22 -9.08 -19.77 2.34
C ALA A 22 -8.82 -18.39 2.94
N ASP A 23 -7.80 -18.31 3.79
CA ASP A 23 -7.08 -17.07 4.07
C ASP A 23 -6.52 -16.57 2.74
N GLY A 24 -7.37 -15.86 2.02
CA GLY A 24 -7.10 -15.33 0.71
C GLY A 24 -8.12 -14.24 0.55
N SER A 25 -7.77 -13.03 1.00
CA SER A 25 -8.24 -11.84 0.33
C SER A 25 -7.82 -11.99 -1.13
N SER A 26 -8.67 -12.63 -1.93
CA SER A 26 -8.48 -12.71 -3.36
C SER A 26 -8.38 -11.26 -3.83
N ALA A 27 -7.55 -11.04 -4.84
CA ALA A 27 -7.37 -9.73 -5.47
C ALA A 27 -8.68 -9.10 -6.01
N GLU A 28 -9.83 -9.75 -5.80
CA GLU A 28 -11.16 -9.36 -6.27
C GLU A 28 -11.90 -8.36 -5.35
N GLN A 29 -11.41 -8.06 -4.14
CA GLN A 29 -12.05 -7.06 -3.26
C GLN A 29 -11.28 -5.74 -3.12
N ARG A 30 -10.21 -5.53 -3.90
CA ARG A 30 -9.46 -4.27 -3.86
C ARG A 30 -10.15 -3.26 -4.78
N GLU A 31 -11.05 -2.46 -4.22
CA GLU A 31 -11.55 -1.28 -4.91
C GLU A 31 -10.41 -0.26 -5.00
N PHE A 32 -9.79 -0.19 -6.17
CA PHE A 32 -8.74 0.78 -6.44
C PHE A 32 -9.32 2.19 -6.40
N ASN A 33 -8.56 3.12 -5.81
CA ASN A 33 -8.92 4.53 -5.84
C ASN A 33 -9.01 4.99 -7.31
N ARG A 34 -10.03 5.78 -7.65
CA ARG A 34 -10.04 6.43 -8.96
C ARG A 34 -8.83 7.36 -9.07
N PRO A 35 -8.28 7.58 -10.28
CA PRO A 35 -7.14 8.47 -10.48
C PRO A 35 -7.37 9.92 -9.97
N ASP A 36 -8.61 10.31 -9.73
CA ASP A 36 -9.05 11.60 -9.23
C ASP A 36 -9.44 11.63 -7.74
N THR A 37 -9.42 10.49 -7.01
CA THR A 37 -9.75 10.41 -5.57
C THR A 37 -8.65 11.01 -4.68
N PRO A 38 -8.86 12.13 -3.96
CA PRO A 38 -7.82 12.74 -3.13
C PRO A 38 -7.23 11.76 -2.12
N ILE A 39 -5.90 11.76 -1.97
CA ILE A 39 -5.23 10.99 -0.92
C ILE A 39 -4.98 11.93 0.25
N PRO A 40 -5.59 11.72 1.42
CA PRO A 40 -5.40 12.58 2.58
C PRO A 40 -3.92 12.76 2.92
N GLY A 41 -3.52 14.01 3.17
CA GLY A 41 -2.14 14.37 3.50
C GLY A 41 -1.16 14.38 2.32
N VAL A 42 -1.63 14.11 1.10
CA VAL A 42 -0.83 14.24 -0.12
C VAL A 42 -1.38 15.34 -1.01
N THR A 43 -0.50 16.24 -1.46
CA THR A 43 -0.85 17.30 -2.42
C THR A 43 -0.25 17.01 -3.80
N ILE A 44 -1.01 17.28 -4.87
CA ILE A 44 -0.47 17.23 -6.24
C ILE A 44 0.38 18.49 -6.45
N ASN A 45 1.70 18.31 -6.58
CA ASN A 45 2.64 19.41 -6.80
C ASN A 45 3.92 18.89 -7.47
N ASN A 46 4.04 19.11 -8.78
CA ASN A 46 5.19 18.65 -9.57
C ASN A 46 6.50 19.33 -9.16
N ASP A 47 6.45 20.60 -8.78
CA ASP A 47 7.64 21.39 -8.43
C ASP A 47 8.24 20.91 -7.11
N GLU A 48 7.38 20.64 -6.12
CA GLU A 48 7.79 20.05 -4.84
C GLU A 48 8.39 18.66 -5.06
N VAL A 49 7.75 17.79 -5.85
CA VAL A 49 8.32 16.48 -6.16
C VAL A 49 9.66 16.60 -6.89
N GLY A 50 9.79 17.52 -7.85
CA GLY A 50 11.05 17.78 -8.53
C GLY A 50 12.15 18.24 -7.58
N ARG A 51 11.82 19.14 -6.64
CA ARG A 51 12.75 19.64 -5.63
C ARG A 51 13.27 18.54 -4.72
N TYR A 52 12.41 17.63 -4.26
CA TYR A 52 12.83 16.54 -3.38
C TYR A 52 13.48 15.38 -4.14
N CYS A 53 12.88 14.89 -5.22
CA CYS A 53 13.23 13.62 -5.83
C CYS A 53 14.15 13.68 -7.05
N ILE A 54 14.27 14.84 -7.69
CA ILE A 54 15.12 15.02 -8.87
C ILE A 54 16.35 15.86 -8.52
N LEU A 55 16.14 16.99 -7.84
CA LEU A 55 17.22 17.91 -7.49
C LEU A 55 17.96 17.53 -6.20
N GLY A 56 17.34 16.71 -5.33
CA GLY A 56 17.90 16.33 -4.04
C GLY A 56 17.95 17.50 -3.06
N GLN A 57 16.86 17.75 -2.35
CA GLN A 57 16.81 18.84 -1.36
C GLN A 57 17.68 18.52 -0.15
N LYS A 58 18.90 19.07 -0.10
CA LYS A 58 19.88 18.82 0.99
C LYS A 58 19.56 19.56 2.28
N ASP A 59 19.02 20.77 2.16
CA ASP A 59 18.75 21.65 3.31
C ASP A 59 17.35 21.42 3.92
N SER A 60 16.73 20.26 3.69
CA SER A 60 15.42 19.99 4.26
C SER A 60 15.54 19.78 5.78
N PRO A 61 14.78 20.51 6.62
CA PRO A 61 14.81 20.30 8.06
C PRO A 61 14.20 18.94 8.47
N LYS A 62 13.56 18.24 7.52
CA LYS A 62 12.88 16.97 7.72
C LYS A 62 13.46 15.90 6.79
N GLY A 63 13.41 14.64 7.22
CA GLY A 63 13.71 13.53 6.33
C GLY A 63 12.63 13.35 5.26
N TYR A 64 13.01 12.78 4.12
CA TYR A 64 12.07 12.45 3.06
C TYR A 64 12.47 11.16 2.33
N ALA A 65 11.48 10.57 1.67
CA ALA A 65 11.63 9.40 0.85
C ALA A 65 10.90 9.58 -0.48
N CYS A 66 11.64 9.33 -1.56
CA CYS A 66 11.13 9.41 -2.90
C CYS A 66 10.79 8.02 -3.41
N PHE A 67 9.66 7.91 -4.09
CA PHE A 67 9.16 6.70 -4.71
C PHE A 67 8.84 6.99 -6.17
N SER A 68 9.04 5.98 -7.00
CA SER A 68 8.58 6.01 -8.38
C SER A 68 7.85 4.72 -8.71
N LEU A 69 6.89 4.84 -9.62
CA LEU A 69 6.08 3.74 -10.12
C LEU A 69 5.83 3.97 -11.61
N LEU A 70 5.93 2.91 -12.41
CA LEU A 70 5.46 2.97 -13.79
C LEU A 70 3.92 2.97 -13.78
N GLY A 71 3.33 4.12 -14.11
CA GLY A 71 1.90 4.38 -14.03
C GLY A 71 1.49 5.24 -12.84
N ASN A 72 0.19 5.35 -12.60
CA ASN A 72 -0.35 6.29 -11.63
C ASN A 72 -0.51 5.65 -10.23
N ILE A 73 0.34 6.02 -9.27
CA ILE A 73 0.30 5.50 -7.90
C ILE A 73 -1.05 5.72 -7.21
N ARG A 74 -1.74 6.83 -7.50
CA ARG A 74 -3.04 7.15 -6.91
C ARG A 74 -4.12 6.20 -7.36
N ALA A 75 -4.07 5.78 -8.62
CA ALA A 75 -4.98 4.78 -9.17
C ALA A 75 -4.72 3.37 -8.62
N ARG A 76 -3.57 3.14 -7.98
CA ARG A 76 -3.13 1.82 -7.51
C ARG A 76 -3.09 1.69 -6.00
N MET A 77 -3.04 2.82 -5.29
CA MET A 77 -3.05 2.86 -3.84
C MET A 77 -4.43 2.49 -3.33
N PHE A 78 -4.54 1.46 -2.50
CA PHE A 78 -5.81 1.01 -1.91
C PHE A 78 -5.81 1.06 -0.37
N GLU A 79 -4.64 1.13 0.26
CA GLU A 79 -4.49 1.42 1.70
C GLU A 79 -3.54 2.60 1.88
N HIS A 80 -3.83 3.48 2.83
CA HIS A 80 -2.94 4.55 3.24
C HIS A 80 -3.20 4.99 4.68
N GLU A 81 -2.14 5.35 5.39
CA GLU A 81 -2.20 5.80 6.78
C GLU A 81 -1.18 6.92 7.03
N ASN A 82 -1.64 8.02 7.63
CA ASN A 82 -0.82 9.14 8.10
C ASN A 82 0.16 9.72 7.08
N LEU A 83 -0.21 9.70 5.79
CA LEU A 83 0.66 10.22 4.74
C LEU A 83 0.85 11.73 4.88
N ASN A 84 2.06 12.19 4.59
CA ASN A 84 2.39 13.60 4.49
C ASN A 84 3.38 13.78 3.34
N GLY A 85 2.98 14.43 2.25
CA GLY A 85 3.86 14.54 1.10
C GLY A 85 3.25 15.12 -0.17
N PHE A 86 3.94 14.85 -1.28
CA PHE A 86 3.57 15.36 -2.60
C PHE A 86 3.58 14.26 -3.65
N MET A 87 2.78 14.44 -4.69
CA MET A 87 2.79 13.59 -5.88
C MET A 87 2.79 14.42 -7.14
N THR A 88 3.33 13.84 -8.21
CA THR A 88 3.17 14.39 -9.54
C THR A 88 1.74 14.23 -10.04
N LEU A 89 1.30 15.09 -10.95
CA LEU A 89 -0.03 14.99 -11.58
C LEU A 89 -0.23 13.64 -12.29
N ALA A 90 0.82 13.09 -12.90
CA ALA A 90 0.81 11.77 -13.54
C ALA A 90 0.77 10.61 -12.53
N GLY A 91 1.15 10.85 -11.27
CA GLY A 91 1.24 9.84 -10.23
C GLY A 91 2.45 8.90 -10.35
N GLU A 92 3.40 9.19 -11.24
CA GLU A 92 4.58 8.33 -11.47
C GLU A 92 5.69 8.56 -10.44
N ALA A 93 5.71 9.74 -9.82
CA ALA A 93 6.62 10.10 -8.73
C ALA A 93 5.86 10.64 -7.52
N PHE A 94 6.34 10.24 -6.35
CA PHE A 94 5.71 10.47 -5.05
C PHE A 94 6.78 10.67 -3.97
N VAL A 95 6.59 11.65 -3.10
CA VAL A 95 7.49 11.92 -1.97
C VAL A 95 6.72 11.90 -0.67
N LEU A 96 7.28 11.22 0.33
CA LEU A 96 6.84 11.30 1.72
C LEU A 96 7.84 12.12 2.54
N ILE A 97 7.32 13.02 3.35
CA ILE A 97 8.08 13.91 4.23
C ILE A 97 7.79 13.54 5.67
N ASP A 98 8.82 13.48 6.50
CA ASP A 98 8.72 13.17 7.91
C ASP A 98 7.69 14.06 8.63
N ASN A 99 6.76 13.42 9.30
CA ASN A 99 5.74 14.04 10.15
C ASN A 99 5.85 13.60 11.62
N GLY A 100 6.91 12.87 11.99
CA GLY A 100 7.12 12.33 13.33
C GLY A 100 6.33 11.06 13.64
N ALA A 101 5.54 10.54 12.70
CA ALA A 101 4.75 9.33 12.84
C ALA A 101 5.12 8.27 11.78
N THR A 102 4.67 7.04 12.01
CA THR A 102 4.69 6.01 10.96
C THR A 102 3.71 6.38 9.86
N GLN A 103 4.17 6.34 8.61
CA GLN A 103 3.36 6.53 7.42
C GLN A 103 3.35 5.23 6.64
N SER A 104 2.23 4.86 6.04
CA SER A 104 2.19 3.66 5.21
C SER A 104 1.23 3.79 4.05
N PHE A 105 1.52 3.08 2.97
CA PHE A 105 0.59 2.91 1.87
C PHE A 105 0.77 1.54 1.22
N ALA A 106 -0.26 1.05 0.55
CA ALA A 106 -0.18 -0.17 -0.24
C ALA A 106 -0.70 0.05 -1.65
N THR A 107 0.09 -0.44 -2.62
CA THR A 107 -0.32 -0.70 -4.00
C THR A 107 -0.68 -2.17 -4.15
N ASP A 108 -1.21 -2.55 -5.30
CA ASP A 108 -1.51 -3.94 -5.64
C ASP A 108 -0.32 -4.90 -5.54
N VAL A 109 0.91 -4.41 -5.62
CA VAL A 109 2.13 -5.24 -5.56
C VAL A 109 2.90 -5.03 -4.26
N ASP A 110 3.18 -3.78 -3.89
CA ASP A 110 4.05 -3.44 -2.76
C ASP A 110 3.28 -2.69 -1.67
N LYS A 111 3.53 -3.08 -0.42
CA LYS A 111 3.20 -2.32 0.80
C LYS A 111 4.45 -1.59 1.29
N VAL A 112 4.32 -0.31 1.56
CA VAL A 112 5.40 0.56 2.01
C VAL A 112 5.09 1.07 3.41
N THR A 113 6.05 0.92 4.31
CA THR A 113 6.04 1.52 5.64
C THR A 113 7.24 2.44 5.79
N VAL A 114 7.00 3.67 6.21
CA VAL A 114 7.99 4.71 6.42
C VAL A 114 7.98 5.13 7.88
N THR A 115 9.15 5.12 8.52
CA THR A 115 9.28 5.50 9.94
C THR A 115 10.43 6.49 10.15
N PRO A 116 10.34 7.37 11.16
CA PRO A 116 11.45 8.23 11.53
C PRO A 116 12.75 7.44 11.78
N SER A 117 13.88 7.92 11.24
CA SER A 117 15.19 7.34 11.53
C SER A 117 15.83 7.99 12.76
N LYS A 118 16.76 7.27 13.39
CA LYS A 118 17.67 7.88 14.38
C LYS A 118 18.73 8.77 13.72
N GLN A 119 18.98 8.58 12.43
CA GLN A 119 19.88 9.43 11.65
C GLN A 119 19.12 10.69 11.23
N ALA A 120 19.73 11.85 11.48
CA ALA A 120 19.13 13.14 11.17
C ALA A 120 18.78 13.23 9.68
N HIS A 121 17.60 13.79 9.39
CA HIS A 121 17.08 13.99 8.03
C HIS A 121 16.90 12.71 7.20
N CYS A 122 16.87 11.53 7.83
CA CYS A 122 16.62 10.27 7.13
C CYS A 122 15.33 9.59 7.60
N LEU A 123 14.78 8.75 6.73
CA LEU A 123 13.62 7.90 6.98
C LEU A 123 14.01 6.43 6.78
N ARG A 124 13.42 5.55 7.57
CA ARG A 124 13.53 4.10 7.36
C ARG A 124 12.36 3.63 6.51
N LEU A 125 12.69 2.85 5.49
CA LEU A 125 11.76 2.26 4.55
C LEU A 125 11.71 0.76 4.77
N ASN A 126 10.50 0.21 4.86
CA ASN A 126 10.26 -1.21 4.71
C ASN A 126 9.27 -1.38 3.57
N VAL A 127 9.68 -2.10 2.52
CA VAL A 127 8.86 -2.39 1.36
C VAL A 127 8.62 -3.88 1.31
N GLU A 128 7.37 -4.28 1.48
CA GLU A 128 6.91 -5.65 1.47
C GLU A 128 6.16 -5.90 0.17
N ARG A 129 6.74 -6.75 -0.68
CA ARG A 129 6.02 -7.31 -1.82
C ARG A 129 4.94 -8.24 -1.28
N GLN A 130 3.69 -7.92 -1.57
CA GLN A 130 2.55 -8.67 -1.10
C GLN A 130 2.61 -10.12 -1.64
N LYS A 131 1.79 -11.05 -1.13
CA LYS A 131 1.79 -12.41 -1.68
C LYS A 131 0.85 -12.48 -2.87
N GLY A 132 1.39 -12.63 -4.07
CA GLY A 132 0.65 -13.01 -5.27
C GLY A 132 0.59 -14.55 -5.45
N PRO A 133 -0.31 -15.08 -6.30
CA PRO A 133 -0.36 -16.51 -6.61
C PRO A 133 0.99 -16.98 -7.20
N GLY A 134 1.70 -17.85 -6.48
CA GLY A 134 3.00 -18.38 -6.90
C GLY A 134 4.24 -17.55 -6.50
N TYR A 135 4.07 -16.44 -5.78
CA TYR A 135 5.17 -15.55 -5.39
C TYR A 135 5.49 -15.65 -3.89
N LYS A 136 6.77 -15.80 -3.54
CA LYS A 136 7.24 -15.64 -2.16
C LYS A 136 7.23 -14.15 -1.82
N GLY A 137 6.66 -13.78 -0.67
CA GLY A 137 6.75 -12.41 -0.17
C GLY A 137 8.20 -12.02 0.04
N VAL A 138 8.60 -10.87 -0.48
CA VAL A 138 9.94 -10.30 -0.34
C VAL A 138 9.80 -9.02 0.48
N SER A 139 10.65 -8.84 1.48
CA SER A 139 10.74 -7.60 2.26
C SER A 139 12.11 -6.97 2.05
N ILE A 140 12.11 -5.69 1.74
CA ILE A 140 13.31 -4.87 1.53
C ILE A 140 13.29 -3.77 2.58
N ALA A 141 14.29 -3.77 3.45
CA ALA A 141 14.55 -2.68 4.37
C ALA A 141 15.62 -1.75 3.78
N SER A 142 15.38 -0.44 3.81
CA SER A 142 16.31 0.59 3.35
C SER A 142 16.25 1.83 4.23
N THR A 143 17.23 2.71 4.09
CA THR A 143 17.21 4.05 4.69
C THR A 143 17.27 5.07 3.57
N SER A 144 16.31 5.98 3.54
CA SER A 144 16.28 7.12 2.63
C SER A 144 16.81 8.35 3.35
N CYS A 145 17.83 8.98 2.80
CA CYS A 145 18.44 10.22 3.26
C CYS A 145 18.41 11.26 2.13
N PRO A 146 18.75 12.54 2.38
CA PRO A 146 18.93 13.49 1.29
C PRO A 146 19.93 12.94 0.27
N ASP A 147 19.67 13.13 -1.02
CA ASP A 147 20.39 12.55 -2.16
C ASP A 147 20.19 11.04 -2.42
N SER A 148 19.37 10.35 -1.63
CA SER A 148 19.02 8.96 -1.94
C SER A 148 18.21 8.87 -3.23
N PRO A 149 18.47 7.89 -4.10
CA PRO A 149 17.65 7.68 -5.28
C PRO A 149 16.22 7.31 -4.88
N ALA A 150 15.26 7.59 -5.77
CA ALA A 150 13.89 7.15 -5.57
C ALA A 150 13.83 5.61 -5.46
N PHE A 151 13.05 5.11 -4.51
CA PHE A 151 12.72 3.69 -4.45
C PHE A 151 11.75 3.35 -5.59
N HIS A 152 12.16 2.46 -6.49
CA HIS A 152 11.31 1.99 -7.58
C HIS A 152 10.35 0.92 -7.06
N LEU A 153 9.06 1.24 -7.00
CA LEU A 153 8.00 0.30 -6.66
C LEU A 153 7.75 -0.64 -7.83
N ALA A 154 7.39 -1.88 -7.52
CA ALA A 154 7.03 -2.84 -8.55
C ALA A 154 5.71 -2.44 -9.23
N ASP A 155 5.77 -2.38 -10.56
CA ASP A 155 4.63 -2.07 -11.41
C ASP A 155 3.75 -3.30 -11.67
N LYS A 156 4.29 -4.51 -11.48
CA LYS A 156 3.57 -5.78 -11.64
C LYS A 156 4.28 -6.89 -10.87
N TRP A 157 3.58 -8.00 -10.70
CA TRP A 157 4.18 -9.27 -10.27
C TRP A 157 5.19 -9.74 -11.32
N THR A 158 6.48 -9.61 -11.02
CA THR A 158 7.56 -10.18 -11.82
C THR A 158 8.16 -11.36 -11.07
N ASN A 159 8.38 -12.48 -11.76
CA ASN A 159 9.18 -13.57 -11.21
C ASN A 159 10.62 -13.07 -11.04
N PRO A 160 11.30 -13.44 -9.94
CA PRO A 160 12.69 -13.07 -9.71
C PRO A 160 13.62 -13.53 -10.83
#